data_AF-A0A9E1NW92-F1
#
_entry.id   AF-A0A9E1NW92-F1
#
_cell.length_a   1.000
_cell.length_b   1.000
_cell.length_c   1.000
_cell.angle_alpha   90.00
_cell.angle_beta   90.00
_cell.angle_gamma   90.00
#
_symmetry.space_group_name_H-M   'P 1'
#
loop_
_entity.id
_entity.type
_entity.pdbx_description
1 polymer ?
#
loop_
_entity_poly.entity_id
_entity_poly.type
_entity_poly.pdbx_seq_one_letter_code
_entity_poly.pdbx_strand_id
1 'polypeptide(L)'
;MTLLSRVLGLARDIVIARFYSAGIEADAFFVAFKIPNFMRRLFAEGAFSLAFVPVLTEYKNSRTQDEIHQLINRVAGTLGLILLIITSIGVLASPAIVYVFAAGFIDQPEKFELTADMLRLTFPYILLISMTALA
;
A
#
# COMPACT_ATOMS: atom_id res chain seq x y z
N MET A 1 -15.39 -3.21 -10.45
CA MET A 1 -14.49 -2.84 -11.58
C MET A 1 -15.33 -2.59 -12.82
N THR A 2 -15.66 -1.34 -13.15
CA THR A 2 -16.42 -0.99 -14.36
C THR A 2 -15.49 -0.82 -15.56
N LEU A 3 -16.00 -0.88 -16.80
CA LEU A 3 -15.22 -0.68 -18.04
C LEU A 3 -14.43 0.64 -18.02
N LEU A 4 -15.03 1.69 -17.45
CA LEU A 4 -14.40 3.00 -17.30
C LEU A 4 -13.10 2.93 -16.49
N SER A 5 -13.08 2.19 -15.38
CA SER A 5 -11.85 2.01 -14.57
C SER A 5 -10.74 1.32 -15.35
N ARG A 6 -11.08 0.39 -16.26
CA ARG A 6 -10.09 -0.30 -17.11
C ARG A 6 -9.50 0.62 -18.17
N VAL A 7 -10.34 1.42 -18.82
CA VAL A 7 -9.90 2.40 -19.83
C VAL A 7 -9.02 3.47 -19.20
N LEU A 8 -9.38 3.99 -18.02
CA LEU A 8 -8.55 4.93 -17.28
C LEU A 8 -7.22 4.31 -16.84
N GLY A 9 -7.22 3.04 -16.42
CA GLY A 9 -5.99 2.30 -16.11
C GLY A 9 -5.07 2.17 -17.32
N LEU A 10 -5.62 1.79 -18.49
CA LEU A 10 -4.88 1.73 -19.75
C LEU A 10 -4.32 3.10 -20.16
N ALA A 11 -5.13 4.16 -20.03
CA ALA A 11 -4.69 5.52 -20.33
C ALA A 11 -3.52 5.95 -19.43
N ARG A 12 -3.59 5.65 -18.12
CA ARG A 12 -2.47 5.87 -17.18
C ARG A 12 -1.21 5.13 -17.65
N ASP A 13 -1.33 3.85 -18.00
CA ASP A 13 -0.17 3.04 -18.39
C ASP A 13 0.47 3.57 -19.70
N ILE A 14 -0.34 4.01 -20.66
CA ILE A 14 0.13 4.67 -21.89
C ILE A 14 0.85 5.99 -21.58
N VAL A 15 0.28 6.82 -20.69
CA VAL A 15 0.90 8.08 -20.26
C VAL A 15 2.24 7.82 -19.60
N ILE A 16 2.31 6.86 -18.67
CA ILE A 16 3.57 6.48 -18.00
C ILE A 16 4.59 6.02 -19.03
N ALA A 17 4.23 5.11 -19.94
CA ALA A 17 5.13 4.61 -20.97
C ALA A 17 5.62 5.69 -21.95
N ARG A 18 4.83 6.75 -22.16
CA ARG A 18 5.17 7.85 -23.07
C ARG A 18 6.10 8.88 -22.43
N PHE A 19 5.90 9.20 -21.16
CA PHE A 19 6.71 10.20 -20.43
C PHE A 19 7.96 9.59 -19.81
N TYR A 20 7.85 8.37 -19.27
CA TYR A 20 8.96 7.58 -18.76
C TYR A 20 9.32 6.55 -19.83
N SER A 21 9.97 7.00 -20.91
CA SER A 21 10.58 6.09 -21.88
C SER A 21 11.58 5.17 -21.16
N ALA A 22 11.81 3.95 -21.68
CA ALA A 22 12.63 2.89 -21.06
C ALA A 22 13.99 3.41 -20.53
N GLY A 23 14.00 3.85 -19.28
CA GLY A 23 15.07 4.62 -18.67
C GLY A 23 15.03 4.47 -17.16
N ILE A 24 16.08 5.01 -16.51
CA ILE A 24 16.37 4.83 -15.08
C ILE A 24 15.16 5.19 -14.20
N GLU A 25 14.43 6.26 -14.55
CA GLU A 25 13.27 6.75 -13.79
C GLU A 25 12.06 5.81 -13.84
N ALA A 26 11.79 5.20 -15.00
CA ALA A 26 10.65 4.30 -15.16
C ALA A 26 10.79 3.07 -14.25
N ASP A 27 11.99 2.47 -14.27
CA ASP A 27 12.31 1.30 -13.45
C ASP A 27 12.28 1.62 -11.95
N ALA A 28 12.83 2.77 -11.55
CA ALA A 28 12.79 3.23 -10.17
C ALA A 28 11.36 3.41 -9.68
N PHE A 29 10.51 4.07 -10.49
CA PHE A 29 9.10 4.27 -10.18
C PHE A 29 8.34 2.95 -10.04
N PHE A 30 8.51 2.01 -10.99
CA PHE A 30 7.79 0.74 -10.93
C PHE A 30 8.16 -0.07 -9.69
N VAL A 31 9.42 -0.10 -9.30
CA VAL A 31 9.88 -0.77 -8.07
C VAL A 31 9.32 -0.07 -6.83
N ALA A 32 9.49 1.25 -6.73
CA ALA A 32 9.00 2.06 -5.62
C ALA A 32 7.47 1.98 -5.46
N PHE A 33 6.74 1.76 -6.55
CA PHE A 33 5.29 1.57 -6.52
C PHE A 33 4.87 0.13 -6.19
N LYS A 34 5.63 -0.87 -6.61
CA LYS A 34 5.29 -2.29 -6.42
C LYS A 34 5.34 -2.71 -4.95
N ILE A 35 6.29 -2.18 -4.19
CA ILE A 35 6.48 -2.51 -2.77
C ILE A 35 5.24 -2.12 -1.94
N PRO A 36 4.75 -0.85 -1.95
CA PRO A 36 3.51 -0.47 -1.28
C PRO A 36 2.30 -1.26 -1.77
N ASN A 37 2.20 -1.55 -3.07
CA ASN A 37 1.08 -2.31 -3.62
C ASN A 37 1.04 -3.75 -3.13
N PHE A 38 2.20 -4.38 -2.94
CA PHE A 38 2.26 -5.71 -2.35
C PHE A 38 1.75 -5.69 -0.90
N MET A 39 2.17 -4.70 -0.11
CA MET A 39 1.69 -4.51 1.26
C MET A 39 0.17 -4.23 1.31
N ARG A 40 -0.34 -3.38 0.42
CA ARG A 40 -1.78 -3.14 0.26
C ARG A 40 -2.56 -4.44 0.03
N ARG A 41 -2.07 -5.33 -0.83
CA ARG A 41 -2.73 -6.62 -1.08
C ARG A 41 -2.74 -7.51 0.16
N LEU A 42 -1.68 -7.48 0.97
CA LEU A 42 -1.60 -8.26 2.21
C LEU A 42 -2.51 -7.70 3.32
N PHE A 43 -2.45 -6.41 3.59
CA PHE A 43 -3.12 -5.78 4.73
C PHE A 43 -4.53 -5.28 4.44
N ALA A 44 -4.86 -4.87 3.21
CA ALA A 44 -6.16 -4.28 2.88
C ALA A 44 -7.09 -5.29 2.19
N GLU A 45 -6.61 -5.96 1.13
CA GLU A 45 -7.48 -6.77 0.27
C GLU A 45 -7.61 -8.23 0.73
N GLY A 46 -6.53 -8.83 1.25
CA GLY A 46 -6.46 -10.27 1.51
C GLY A 46 -6.76 -10.66 2.96
N ALA A 47 -5.77 -10.52 3.84
CA ALA A 47 -5.83 -11.12 5.17
C ALA A 47 -6.85 -10.45 6.09
N PHE A 48 -6.97 -9.11 5.99
CA PHE A 48 -7.86 -8.35 6.85
C PHE A 48 -9.34 -8.68 6.61
N SER A 49 -9.82 -8.59 5.36
CA SER A 49 -11.22 -8.88 5.03
C SER A 49 -11.62 -10.31 5.39
N LEU A 50 -10.72 -11.28 5.21
CA LEU A 50 -10.98 -12.68 5.58
C LEU A 50 -11.19 -12.87 7.08
N ALA A 51 -10.46 -12.15 7.93
CA ALA A 51 -10.58 -12.24 9.38
C ALA A 51 -11.66 -11.32 9.96
N PHE A 52 -11.81 -10.12 9.41
CA PHE A 52 -12.67 -9.07 9.98
C PHE A 52 -14.14 -9.24 9.60
N VAL A 53 -14.44 -9.57 8.34
CA VAL A 53 -15.84 -9.66 7.86
C VAL A 53 -16.68 -10.70 8.62
N PRO A 54 -16.17 -11.91 8.91
CA PRO A 54 -16.93 -12.89 9.71
C PRO A 54 -17.23 -12.38 11.13
N VAL A 55 -16.24 -11.79 11.80
CA VAL A 55 -16.38 -11.25 13.17
C VAL A 55 -17.38 -10.09 13.19
N LEU A 56 -17.31 -9.18 12.22
CA LEU A 56 -18.26 -8.08 12.10
C LEU A 56 -19.69 -8.60 11.85
N THR A 57 -19.84 -9.66 11.06
CA THR A 57 -21.14 -10.28 10.77
C THR A 57 -21.74 -10.92 12.01
N GLU A 58 -20.94 -11.62 12.82
CA GLU A 58 -21.37 -12.18 14.10
C GLU A 58 -21.85 -11.07 15.06
N TYR A 59 -21.08 -9.98 15.18
CA TYR A 59 -21.46 -8.84 16.01
C TYR A 59 -22.75 -8.18 15.51
N LYS A 60 -22.94 -8.04 14.19
CA LYS A 60 -24.19 -7.50 13.62
C LYS A 60 -25.43 -8.34 13.93
N ASN A 61 -25.28 -9.65 14.12
CA ASN A 61 -26.39 -10.55 14.36
C ASN A 61 -26.74 -10.74 15.84
N SER A 62 -25.77 -10.53 16.75
CA SER A 62 -25.90 -10.92 18.15
C SER A 62 -25.66 -9.79 19.15
N ARG A 63 -25.25 -8.61 18.69
CA ARG A 63 -24.82 -7.50 19.55
C ARG A 63 -25.54 -6.20 19.23
N THR A 64 -25.47 -5.29 20.19
CA THR A 64 -26.03 -3.93 20.06
C THR A 64 -25.20 -3.08 19.10
N GLN A 65 -25.79 -2.00 18.59
CA GLN A 65 -25.08 -1.06 17.71
C GLN A 65 -23.85 -0.45 18.40
N ASP A 66 -23.94 -0.18 19.71
CA ASP A 66 -22.81 0.36 20.48
C ASP A 66 -21.64 -0.62 20.56
N GLU A 67 -21.91 -1.92 20.73
CA GLU A 67 -20.87 -2.97 20.74
C GLU A 67 -20.21 -3.11 19.35
N ILE A 68 -20.97 -2.95 18.27
CA ILE A 68 -20.44 -2.96 16.90
C ILE A 68 -19.51 -1.75 16.68
N HIS A 69 -19.93 -0.55 17.10
CA HIS A 69 -19.09 0.65 17.00
C HIS A 69 -17.81 0.53 17.83
N GLN A 70 -17.90 -0.05 19.04
CA GLN A 70 -16.71 -0.31 19.86
C GLN A 70 -15.74 -1.29 19.20
N LEU A 71 -16.24 -2.36 18.57
CA LEU A 71 -15.41 -3.30 17.80
C LEU A 71 -14.68 -2.57 16.67
N ILE A 72 -15.43 -1.82 15.84
CA ILE A 72 -14.86 -1.08 14.70
C ILE A 72 -13.80 -0.09 15.19
N ASN A 73 -14.09 0.69 16.24
CA ASN A 73 -13.15 1.67 16.78
C ASN A 73 -11.86 1.01 17.31
N ARG A 74 -11.97 -0.13 18.00
CA ARG A 74 -10.80 -0.86 18.50
C ARG A 74 -9.96 -1.43 17.37
N VAL A 75 -10.60 -2.01 16.35
CA VAL A 75 -9.91 -2.54 15.17
C VAL A 75 -9.25 -1.40 14.39
N ALA A 76 -9.96 -0.30 14.16
CA ALA A 76 -9.45 0.90 13.50
C ALA A 76 -8.22 1.46 14.22
N GLY A 77 -8.30 1.64 15.53
CA GLY A 77 -7.21 2.20 16.33
C GLY A 77 -5.99 1.27 16.35
N THR A 78 -6.21 -0.04 16.52
CA THR A 78 -5.11 -1.02 16.56
C THR A 78 -4.44 -1.17 15.21
N LEU A 79 -5.22 -1.35 14.13
CA LEU A 79 -4.71 -1.45 12.76
C LEU A 79 -4.02 -0.15 12.36
N GLY A 80 -4.65 1.00 12.63
CA GLY A 80 -4.09 2.32 12.34
C GLY A 80 -2.75 2.54 13.04
N LEU A 81 -2.63 2.18 14.32
CA LEU A 81 -1.36 2.28 15.05
C LEU A 81 -0.28 1.37 14.46
N ILE A 82 -0.61 0.12 14.13
CA ILE A 82 0.33 -0.83 13.49
C ILE A 82 0.79 -0.28 12.14
N LEU A 83 -0.14 0.16 11.30
CA LEU A 83 0.16 0.72 9.99
C LEU A 83 0.98 2.00 10.11
N LEU A 84 0.74 2.83 11.11
CA LEU A 84 1.52 4.05 11.35
C LEU A 84 2.96 3.70 11.69
N ILE A 85 3.19 2.75 12.59
CA ILE A 85 4.54 2.26 12.92
C ILE A 85 5.23 1.67 11.68
N ILE A 86 4.56 0.78 10.95
CA ILE A 86 5.10 0.17 9.72
C ILE A 86 5.44 1.24 8.68
N THR A 87 4.56 2.23 8.52
CA THR A 87 4.75 3.32 7.57
C THR A 87 5.94 4.19 7.96
N SER A 88 6.04 4.60 9.24
CA SER A 88 7.16 5.38 9.75
C SER A 88 8.49 4.63 9.57
N ILE A 89 8.52 3.33 9.88
CA ILE A 89 9.70 2.49 9.66
C ILE A 89 10.03 2.44 8.17
N GLY A 90 9.05 2.23 7.28
CA GLY A 90 9.29 2.13 5.85
C GLY A 90 9.79 3.42 5.19
N VAL A 91 9.29 4.58 5.66
CA VAL A 91 9.76 5.90 5.22
C VAL A 91 11.21 6.14 5.66
N LEU A 92 11.56 5.81 6.92
CA LEU A 92 12.91 6.00 7.44
C LEU A 92 13.90 4.99 6.87
N ALA A 93 13.49 3.73 6.73
CA ALA A 93 14.29 2.62 6.24
C ALA A 93 14.16 2.41 4.72
N SER A 94 13.67 3.39 3.96
CA SER A 94 13.45 3.24 2.51
C SER A 94 14.70 2.76 1.74
N PRO A 95 15.93 3.23 2.03
CA PRO A 95 17.12 2.71 1.34
C PRO A 95 17.38 1.24 1.67
N ALA A 96 17.19 0.83 2.93
CA ALA A 96 17.35 -0.56 3.34
C ALA A 96 16.30 -1.48 2.68
N ILE A 97 15.07 -0.99 2.51
CA ILE A 97 14.02 -1.73 1.79
C ILE A 97 14.40 -1.87 0.32
N VAL A 98 14.85 -0.80 -0.34
CA VAL A 98 15.30 -0.88 -1.74
C VAL A 98 16.49 -1.84 -1.89
N TYR A 99 17.41 -1.86 -0.93
CA TYR A 99 18.53 -2.82 -0.93
C TYR A 99 18.07 -4.28 -0.97
N VAL A 100 17.03 -4.63 -0.20
CA VAL A 100 16.49 -5.99 -0.15
C VAL A 100 15.64 -6.33 -1.37
N PHE A 101 14.76 -5.40 -1.80
CA PHE A 101 13.77 -5.67 -2.84
C PHE A 101 14.26 -5.37 -4.27
N ALA A 102 15.33 -4.60 -4.40
CA ALA A 102 15.90 -4.14 -5.67
C ALA A 102 17.44 -4.19 -5.65
N ALA A 103 17.99 -5.30 -5.18
CA ALA A 103 19.44 -5.52 -5.12
C ALA A 103 20.16 -5.29 -6.46
N GLY A 104 19.47 -5.50 -7.59
CA GLY A 104 20.02 -5.20 -8.93
C GLY A 104 20.27 -3.71 -9.21
N PHE A 105 19.85 -2.80 -8.32
CA PHE A 105 20.14 -1.36 -8.44
C PHE A 105 21.32 -0.93 -7.58
N ILE A 106 21.89 -1.80 -6.75
CA ILE A 106 23.01 -1.48 -5.84
C ILE A 106 24.22 -0.96 -6.62
N ASP A 107 24.52 -1.54 -7.78
CA ASP A 107 25.65 -1.13 -8.63
C ASP A 107 25.35 0.15 -9.45
N GLN A 108 24.15 0.74 -9.30
CA GLN A 108 23.70 1.96 -10.00
C GLN A 108 23.26 3.01 -8.98
N PRO A 109 24.20 3.78 -8.37
CA PRO A 109 23.91 4.67 -7.25
C PRO A 109 22.75 5.65 -7.51
N GLU A 110 22.73 6.30 -8.68
CA GLU A 110 21.68 7.24 -9.07
C GLU A 110 20.29 6.57 -9.10
N LYS A 111 20.20 5.35 -9.64
CA LYS A 111 18.94 4.58 -9.71
C LYS A 111 18.49 4.14 -8.33
N PHE A 112 19.43 3.71 -7.49
CA PHE A 112 19.16 3.30 -6.11
C PHE A 112 18.61 4.45 -5.27
N GLU A 113 19.28 5.61 -5.30
CA GLU A 113 18.87 6.81 -4.57
C GLU A 113 17.49 7.29 -5.02
N LEU A 114 17.27 7.39 -6.34
CA LEU A 114 15.96 7.76 -6.88
C LEU A 114 14.85 6.79 -6.45
N THR A 115 15.12 5.48 -6.46
CA THR A 115 14.15 4.47 -6.02
C THR A 115 13.85 4.61 -4.52
N ALA A 116 14.87 4.88 -3.70
CA ALA A 116 14.71 5.05 -2.26
C ALA A 116 13.90 6.30 -1.90
N ASP A 117 14.09 7.41 -2.63
CA ASP A 117 13.33 8.65 -2.47
C ASP A 117 11.88 8.49 -2.95
N MET A 118 11.68 7.87 -4.11
CA MET A 118 10.35 7.54 -4.60
C MET A 118 9.62 6.61 -3.64
N LEU A 119 10.29 5.59 -3.11
CA LEU A 119 9.71 4.69 -2.13
C LEU A 119 9.33 5.43 -0.85
N ARG A 120 10.18 6.34 -0.36
CA ARG A 120 9.88 7.17 0.82
C ARG A 120 8.60 7.99 0.63
N LEU A 121 8.37 8.51 -0.57
CA LEU A 121 7.17 9.26 -0.93
C LEU A 121 5.93 8.37 -1.10
N THR A 122 6.08 7.19 -1.68
CA THR A 122 4.95 6.28 -1.95
C THR A 122 4.57 5.42 -0.75
N PHE A 123 5.47 5.17 0.20
CA PHE A 123 5.20 4.27 1.34
C PHE A 123 3.99 4.68 2.20
N PRO A 124 3.77 5.98 2.51
CA PRO A 124 2.59 6.45 3.25
C PRO A 124 1.24 6.06 2.64
N TYR A 125 1.21 5.73 1.35
CA TYR A 125 0.02 5.20 0.67
C TYR A 125 -0.56 3.97 1.37
N ILE A 126 0.26 3.10 1.97
CA ILE A 126 -0.18 1.86 2.64
C ILE A 126 -1.13 2.18 3.79
N LEU A 127 -0.77 3.16 4.63
CA LEU A 127 -1.61 3.58 5.76
C LEU A 127 -2.99 4.05 5.27
N LEU A 128 -3.00 4.92 4.25
CA LEU A 128 -4.23 5.49 3.72
C LEU A 128 -5.13 4.40 3.12
N ILE A 129 -4.59 3.57 2.22
CA ILE A 129 -5.38 2.59 1.49
C ILE A 129 -5.90 1.47 2.40
N SER A 130 -5.10 1.03 3.38
CA SER A 130 -5.52 0.00 4.32
C SER A 130 -6.58 0.51 5.30
N MET A 131 -6.54 1.78 5.69
CA MET A 131 -7.60 2.38 6.49
C MET A 131 -8.92 2.54 5.70
N THR A 132 -8.86 2.81 4.40
CA THR A 132 -10.09 2.85 3.58
C THR A 132 -10.77 1.49 3.45
N ALA A 133 -10.05 0.37 3.63
CA ALA A 133 -10.68 -0.96 3.61
C ALA A 133 -11.56 -1.24 4.84
N LEU A 134 -11.44 -0.41 5.89
CA LEU A 134 -12.30 -0.47 7.07
C LEU A 134 -13.57 0.39 6.95
N ALA A 135 -13.56 1.38 6.04
CA ALA A 135 -14.62 2.36 5.83
C ALA A 135 -15.69 1.84 4.85
#